data_AF-A0A969TY92-F1
#
_entry.id   AF-A0A969TY92-F1
#
_cell.length_a   1.000
_cell.length_b   1.000
_cell.length_c   1.000
_cell.angle_alpha   90.00
_cell.angle_beta   90.00
_cell.angle_gamma   90.00
#
_symmetry.space_group_name_H-M   'P 1'
#
loop_
_entity.id
_entity.type
_entity.pdbx_description
1 polymer ?
#
loop_
_entity_poly.entity_id
_entity_poly.type
_entity_poly.pdbx_seq_one_letter_code
_entity_poly.pdbx_strand_id
1 'polypeptide(L)'
;SVFENPPAPIITPEDKQFAKDTNERLKEYLPLWERLDRLIVLCPVDYRLSKQWRKEAEQKLKVASGKEVMSEDEIDCFVEYFWRSLHPELFITPLTKNPNLVDLVVEINADRRLGRLYQPGD
;
A
#
# COMPACT_ATOMS: atom_id res chain seq x y z
N SER A 1 -9.93 16.75 -7.97
CA SER A 1 -9.39 15.37 -8.09
C SER A 1 -9.00 14.84 -6.71
N VAL A 2 -8.86 13.52 -6.47
CA VAL A 2 -8.30 12.99 -5.19
C VAL A 2 -6.85 13.46 -4.95
N PHE A 3 -6.21 14.02 -5.97
CA PHE A 3 -4.85 14.58 -5.94
C PHE A 3 -4.78 16.11 -5.79
N GLU A 4 -5.86 16.81 -5.41
CA GLU A 4 -5.75 18.26 -5.10
C GLU A 4 -4.87 18.49 -3.86
N ASN A 5 -5.23 17.81 -2.76
CA ASN A 5 -4.54 17.85 -1.46
C ASN A 5 -4.18 16.42 -1.02
N PRO A 6 -3.27 15.74 -1.73
CA PRO A 6 -2.91 14.37 -1.39
C PRO A 6 -1.96 14.34 -0.18
N PRO A 7 -1.92 13.20 0.54
CA PRO A 7 -0.97 12.99 1.63
C PRO A 7 0.48 12.87 1.13
N ALA A 8 1.43 13.14 2.02
CA ALA A 8 2.84 12.86 1.78
C ALA A 8 3.04 11.36 1.48
N PRO A 9 3.89 10.98 0.52
CA PRO A 9 4.94 11.78 -0.12
C PRO A 9 4.52 12.47 -1.44
N ILE A 10 3.23 12.61 -1.73
CA ILE A 10 2.76 13.32 -2.93
C ILE A 10 2.71 14.83 -2.63
N ILE A 11 3.82 15.53 -2.78
CA ILE A 11 3.94 16.93 -2.33
C ILE A 11 4.15 17.87 -3.52
N THR A 12 5.09 17.53 -4.39
CA THR A 12 5.50 18.39 -5.51
C THR A 12 4.52 18.29 -6.68
N PRO A 13 4.52 19.28 -7.60
CA PRO A 13 3.77 19.16 -8.86
C PRO A 13 4.12 17.89 -9.64
N GLU A 14 5.40 17.48 -9.62
CA GLU A 14 5.89 16.27 -10.27
C GLU A 14 5.32 15.01 -9.61
N ASP A 15 5.28 14.94 -8.27
CA ASP A 15 4.66 13.82 -7.56
C ASP A 15 3.17 13.70 -7.89
N LYS A 16 2.46 14.84 -7.95
CA LYS A 16 1.04 14.87 -8.30
C LYS A 16 0.81 14.40 -9.72
N GLN A 17 1.66 14.81 -10.67
CA GLN A 17 1.57 14.36 -12.04
C GLN A 17 1.86 12.86 -12.14
N PHE A 18 2.91 12.37 -11.47
CA PHE A 18 3.24 10.95 -11.40
C PHE A 18 2.08 10.10 -10.84
N ALA A 19 1.44 10.56 -9.76
CA ALA A 19 0.30 9.86 -9.17
C ALA A 19 -0.92 9.84 -10.10
N LYS A 20 -1.19 10.94 -10.82
CA LYS A 20 -2.25 11.00 -11.84
C LYS A 20 -1.98 10.05 -12.99
N ASP A 21 -0.77 10.06 -13.54
CA ASP A 21 -0.38 9.19 -14.65
C ASP A 21 -0.45 7.71 -14.23
N THR A 22 -0.03 7.40 -13.01
CA THR A 22 -0.13 6.05 -12.45
C THR A 22 -1.59 5.62 -12.28
N ASN A 23 -2.45 6.51 -11.79
CA ASN A 23 -3.88 6.23 -11.66
C ASN A 23 -4.57 6.02 -13.03
N GLU A 24 -4.13 6.73 -14.08
CA GLU A 24 -4.61 6.47 -15.44
C GLU A 24 -4.20 5.09 -15.95
N ARG A 25 -2.93 4.69 -15.75
CA ARG A 25 -2.44 3.35 -16.11
C ARG A 25 -3.11 2.24 -15.30
N LEU A 26 -3.49 2.51 -14.05
CA LEU A 26 -4.16 1.53 -13.19
C LEU A 26 -5.48 1.02 -13.80
N LYS A 27 -6.13 1.81 -14.67
CA LYS A 27 -7.35 1.40 -15.38
C LYS A 27 -7.14 0.18 -16.28
N GLU A 28 -5.91 -0.05 -16.76
CA GLU A 28 -5.57 -1.23 -17.57
C GLU A 28 -5.74 -2.53 -16.79
N TYR A 29 -5.77 -2.47 -15.44
CA TYR A 29 -5.99 -3.63 -14.60
C TYR A 29 -7.48 -3.98 -14.42
N LEU A 30 -8.43 -3.11 -14.78
CA LEU A 30 -9.87 -3.37 -14.59
C LEU A 30 -10.35 -4.73 -15.13
N PRO A 31 -9.92 -5.19 -16.33
CA PRO A 31 -10.31 -6.52 -16.82
C PRO A 31 -9.82 -7.69 -15.95
N LEU A 32 -8.75 -7.49 -15.17
CA LEU A 32 -8.30 -8.47 -14.19
C LEU A 32 -9.19 -8.43 -12.93
N TRP A 33 -9.55 -7.23 -12.47
CA TRP A 33 -10.43 -7.04 -11.31
C TRP A 33 -11.83 -7.64 -11.55
N GLU A 34 -12.34 -7.59 -12.78
CA GLU A 34 -13.61 -8.21 -13.19
C GLU A 34 -13.62 -9.75 -13.09
N ARG A 35 -12.44 -10.38 -12.95
CA ARG A 35 -12.31 -11.84 -12.80
C ARG A 35 -12.27 -12.30 -11.34
N LEU A 36 -12.29 -11.37 -10.38
CA LEU A 36 -12.21 -11.68 -8.96
C LEU A 36 -13.63 -11.95 -8.42
N ASP A 37 -13.89 -13.19 -7.99
CA ASP A 37 -15.15 -13.52 -7.30
C ASP A 37 -15.18 -13.02 -5.85
N ARG A 38 -13.99 -12.90 -5.25
CA ARG A 38 -13.77 -12.54 -3.84
C ARG A 38 -12.48 -11.76 -3.65
N LEU A 39 -12.47 -10.85 -2.68
CA LEU A 39 -11.30 -10.07 -2.28
C LEU A 39 -11.16 -9.98 -0.76
N ILE A 40 -9.97 -10.33 -0.27
CA ILE A 40 -9.53 -10.11 1.11
C ILE A 40 -8.48 -9.00 1.11
N VAL A 41 -8.65 -8.00 1.97
CA VAL A 41 -7.66 -6.92 2.15
C VAL A 41 -6.95 -7.10 3.48
N LEU A 42 -5.62 -7.30 3.43
CA LEU A 42 -4.76 -7.25 4.61
C LEU A 42 -4.29 -5.81 4.79
N CYS A 43 -4.84 -5.10 5.78
CA CYS A 43 -4.55 -3.69 5.99
C CYS A 43 -3.77 -3.49 7.29
N PRO A 44 -2.53 -2.98 7.26
CA PRO A 44 -1.85 -2.56 8.47
C PRO A 44 -2.68 -1.52 9.23
N VAL A 45 -2.65 -1.58 10.57
CA VAL A 45 -3.28 -0.56 11.42
C VAL A 45 -2.69 0.84 11.19
N ASP A 46 -1.44 0.90 10.72
CA ASP A 46 -0.79 2.08 10.16
C ASP A 46 0.04 1.67 8.95
N TYR A 47 -0.23 2.25 7.78
CA TYR A 47 0.50 1.93 6.56
C TYR A 47 2.00 2.25 6.66
N ARG A 48 2.40 3.17 7.55
CA ARG A 48 3.81 3.54 7.77
C ARG A 48 4.65 2.40 8.32
N LEU A 49 4.02 1.38 8.91
CA LEU A 49 4.68 0.14 9.33
C LEU A 49 5.34 -0.58 8.15
N SER A 50 4.94 -0.32 6.89
CA SER A 50 5.60 -0.91 5.73
C SER A 50 7.07 -0.50 5.61
N LYS A 51 7.47 0.70 6.07
CA LYS A 51 8.88 1.11 6.13
C LYS A 51 9.66 0.26 7.12
N GLN A 52 9.17 0.14 8.35
CA GLN A 52 9.79 -0.70 9.38
C GLN A 52 9.91 -2.15 8.90
N TRP A 53 8.82 -2.71 8.38
CA TRP A 53 8.81 -4.10 7.94
C TRP A 53 9.73 -4.35 6.75
N ARG A 54 9.91 -3.36 5.85
CA ARG A 54 10.89 -3.46 4.76
C ARG A 54 12.32 -3.43 5.29
N LYS A 55 12.63 -2.59 6.28
CA LYS A 55 13.93 -2.57 6.99
C LYS A 55 14.24 -3.93 7.62
N GLU A 56 13.28 -4.51 8.34
CA GLU A 56 13.44 -5.84 8.93
C GLU A 56 13.63 -6.95 7.88
N ALA A 57 12.94 -6.84 6.73
CA ALA A 57 13.09 -7.80 5.63
C ALA A 57 14.51 -7.75 5.02
N GLU A 58 15.06 -6.55 4.78
CA GLU A 58 16.42 -6.43 4.22
C GLU A 58 17.50 -6.85 5.20
N GLN A 59 17.32 -6.59 6.50
CA GLN A 59 18.24 -7.12 7.52
C GLN A 59 18.26 -8.65 7.52
N LYS A 60 17.08 -9.30 7.43
CA LYS A 60 16.99 -10.76 7.33
C LYS A 60 17.65 -11.28 6.05
N LEU A 61 17.43 -10.61 4.92
CA LEU A 61 18.05 -10.98 3.64
C LEU A 61 19.58 -10.87 3.69
N LYS A 62 20.11 -9.79 4.30
CA LYS A 62 21.54 -9.58 4.50
C LYS A 62 22.17 -10.72 5.30
N VAL A 63 21.55 -11.10 6.42
CA VAL A 63 22.01 -12.21 7.27
C VAL A 63 21.94 -13.55 6.54
N ALA A 64 20.88 -13.80 5.77
CA ALA A 64 20.65 -15.10 5.13
C ALA A 64 21.48 -15.33 3.86
N SER A 65 21.74 -14.28 3.07
CA SER A 65 22.30 -14.42 1.72
C SER A 65 23.68 -13.79 1.53
N GLY A 66 24.13 -12.93 2.46
CA GLY A 66 25.37 -12.17 2.33
C GLY A 66 25.39 -11.19 1.14
N LYS A 67 24.25 -10.98 0.47
CA LYS A 67 24.12 -10.08 -0.68
C LYS A 67 24.11 -8.63 -0.23
N GLU A 68 24.46 -7.76 -1.17
CA GLU A 68 24.22 -6.34 -1.06
C GLU A 68 22.70 -6.11 -0.93
N VAL A 69 22.34 -5.30 0.06
CA VAL A 69 20.96 -4.93 0.38
C VAL A 69 20.85 -3.42 0.34
N MET A 70 19.64 -2.92 0.17
CA MET A 70 19.38 -1.48 0.25
C MET A 70 19.80 -0.92 1.61
N SER A 71 20.42 0.25 1.57
CA SER A 71 20.62 1.14 2.72
C SER A 71 19.27 1.63 3.27
N GLU A 72 19.28 2.23 4.46
CA GLU A 72 18.04 2.74 5.06
C GLU A 72 17.37 3.83 4.21
N ASP A 73 18.16 4.73 3.62
CA ASP A 73 17.66 5.79 2.75
C ASP A 73 17.05 5.22 1.46
N GLU A 74 17.68 4.20 0.87
CA GLU A 74 17.13 3.49 -0.29
C GLU A 74 15.83 2.77 0.03
N ILE A 75 15.72 2.18 1.23
CA ILE A 75 14.46 1.56 1.69
C ILE A 75 13.36 2.61 1.83
N ASP A 76 13.68 3.77 2.41
CA ASP A 76 12.70 4.84 2.57
C ASP A 76 12.25 5.38 1.20
N CYS A 77 13.17 5.60 0.27
CA CYS A 77 12.86 5.99 -1.11
C CYS A 77 12.03 4.93 -1.85
N PHE A 78 12.37 3.65 -1.67
CA PHE A 78 11.67 2.51 -2.26
C PHE A 78 10.23 2.46 -1.78
N VAL A 79 9.98 2.56 -0.48
CA VAL A 79 8.62 2.51 0.07
C VAL A 79 7.82 3.74 -0.33
N GLU A 80 8.43 4.92 -0.31
CA GLU A 80 7.76 6.16 -0.74
C GLU A 80 7.36 6.15 -2.22
N TYR A 81 8.13 5.48 -3.08
CA TYR A 81 7.72 5.28 -4.48
C TYR A 81 6.37 4.57 -4.61
N PHE A 82 6.12 3.53 -3.82
CA PHE A 82 4.81 2.85 -3.80
C PHE A 82 3.72 3.76 -3.23
N TRP A 83 4.04 4.56 -2.21
CA TRP A 83 3.08 5.51 -1.66
C TRP A 83 2.74 6.64 -2.64
N ARG A 84 3.68 7.09 -3.49
CA ARG A 84 3.37 8.03 -4.59
C ARG A 84 2.51 7.39 -5.68
N SER A 85 2.76 6.11 -5.97
CA SER A 85 2.06 5.35 -7.03
C SER A 85 0.61 5.02 -6.65
N LEU A 86 0.41 4.50 -5.44
CA LEU A 86 -0.88 4.01 -4.95
C LEU A 86 -0.99 4.30 -3.45
N HIS A 87 -1.22 5.57 -3.09
CA HIS A 87 -1.21 5.96 -1.69
C HIS A 87 -2.28 5.20 -0.86
N PRO A 88 -1.91 4.54 0.26
CA PRO A 88 -2.84 3.73 1.04
C PRO A 88 -4.08 4.49 1.54
N GLU A 89 -3.93 5.75 1.95
CA GLU A 89 -5.07 6.58 2.38
C GLU A 89 -6.03 6.94 1.24
N LEU A 90 -5.54 7.05 -0.01
CA LEU A 90 -6.37 7.42 -1.16
C LEU A 90 -7.09 6.22 -1.78
N PHE A 91 -6.47 5.04 -1.76
CA PHE A 91 -6.97 3.88 -2.50
C PHE A 91 -7.31 2.67 -1.62
N ILE A 92 -6.48 2.36 -0.63
CA ILE A 92 -6.68 1.16 0.20
C ILE A 92 -7.70 1.43 1.31
N THR A 93 -7.61 2.57 1.99
CA THR A 93 -8.52 2.93 3.09
C THR A 93 -9.97 3.10 2.62
N PRO A 94 -10.26 3.67 1.44
CA PRO A 94 -11.62 3.63 0.90
C PRO A 94 -12.06 2.24 0.45
N LEU A 95 -11.14 1.43 -0.10
CA LEU A 95 -11.43 0.06 -0.53
C LEU A 95 -11.86 -0.84 0.64
N THR A 96 -11.24 -0.71 1.82
CA THR A 96 -11.64 -1.45 3.04
C THR A 96 -13.02 -1.09 3.57
N LYS A 97 -13.67 -0.05 3.00
CA LYS A 97 -15.02 0.39 3.35
C LYS A 97 -16.05 0.07 2.26
N ASN A 98 -15.63 -0.59 1.18
CA ASN A 98 -16.50 -0.85 0.03
C ASN A 98 -17.05 -2.29 0.05
N PRO A 99 -18.31 -2.51 0.48
CA PRO A 99 -18.93 -3.85 0.53
C PRO A 99 -19.10 -4.49 -0.85
N ASN A 100 -19.10 -3.70 -1.93
CA ASN A 100 -19.30 -4.21 -3.28
C ASN A 100 -18.01 -4.80 -3.88
N LEU A 101 -16.84 -4.50 -3.29
CA LEU A 101 -15.55 -4.90 -3.83
C LEU A 101 -14.74 -5.80 -2.89
N VAL A 102 -14.97 -5.74 -1.57
CA VAL A 102 -14.18 -6.46 -0.57
C VAL A 102 -15.11 -7.30 0.29
N ASP A 103 -14.80 -8.58 0.44
CA ASP A 103 -15.59 -9.51 1.26
C ASP A 103 -15.09 -9.57 2.71
N LEU A 104 -13.80 -9.30 2.93
CA LEU A 104 -13.18 -9.36 4.24
C LEU A 104 -12.00 -8.39 4.35
N VAL A 105 -11.96 -7.64 5.44
CA VAL A 105 -10.79 -6.87 5.85
C VAL A 105 -10.19 -7.51 7.09
N VAL A 106 -8.87 -7.66 7.07
CA VAL A 106 -8.09 -8.15 8.20
C VAL A 106 -7.07 -7.08 8.56
N GLU A 107 -7.21 -6.51 9.75
CA GLU A 107 -6.22 -5.58 10.27
C GLU A 107 -4.95 -6.33 10.65
N ILE A 108 -3.79 -5.73 10.36
CA ILE A 108 -2.48 -6.27 10.73
C ILE A 108 -1.84 -5.32 11.73
N ASN A 109 -1.65 -5.79 12.97
CA ASN A 109 -0.99 -5.03 14.02
C ASN A 109 0.51 -4.87 13.74
N ALA A 110 1.17 -3.97 14.46
CA ALA A 110 2.60 -3.70 14.30
C ALA A 110 3.50 -4.96 14.45
N ASP A 111 3.09 -5.89 15.30
CA ASP A 111 3.75 -7.19 15.52
C ASP A 111 3.40 -8.27 14.48
N ARG A 112 2.68 -7.88 13.41
CA ARG A 112 2.16 -8.73 12.33
C ARG A 112 1.10 -9.74 12.75
N ARG A 113 0.56 -9.63 13.97
CA ARG A 113 -0.60 -10.43 14.38
C ARG A 113 -1.88 -9.86 13.79
N LEU A 114 -2.87 -10.74 13.65
CA LEU A 114 -4.20 -10.35 13.20
C LEU A 114 -4.86 -9.46 14.25
N GLY A 115 -5.41 -8.33 13.80
CA GLY A 115 -6.24 -7.42 14.55
C GLY A 115 -7.72 -7.74 14.34
N ARG A 116 -8.53 -6.71 14.06
CA ARG A 116 -9.95 -6.88 13.76
C ARG A 116 -10.14 -7.57 12.40
N LEU A 117 -11.16 -8.42 12.34
CA LEU A 117 -11.68 -9.01 11.12
C LEU A 117 -13.10 -8.51 10.95
N TYR A 118 -13.42 -7.94 9.80
CA TYR A 118 -14.74 -7.37 9.53
C TYR A 118 -15.09 -7.41 8.05
N GLN A 119 -16.38 -7.46 7.73
CA GLN A 119 -16.83 -7.19 6.37
C GLN A 119 -17.03 -5.67 6.22
N PRO A 120 -16.64 -5.06 5.10
CA PRO A 120 -16.91 -3.64 4.90
C PRO A 120 -18.42 -3.36 5.01
N GLY A 121 -18.80 -2.37 5.82
CA GLY A 121 -20.20 -1.99 6.00
C GLY A 121 -20.90 -2.57 7.23
N ASP A 122 -20.24 -3.48 7.96
CA ASP A 122 -20.65 -3.93 9.31
C ASP A 122 -20.37 -2.88 10.41
#